data_AF-A0A1Y1N4G4-F1
#
_entry.id   AF-A0A1Y1N4G4-F1
#
_cell.length_a   1.000
_cell.length_b   1.000
_cell.length_c   1.000
_cell.angle_alpha   90.00
_cell.angle_beta   90.00
_cell.angle_gamma   90.00
#
_symmetry.space_group_name_H-M   'P 1'
#
loop_
_entity.id
_entity.type
_entity.pdbx_description
1 polymer ?
#
loop_
_entity_poly.entity_id
_entity_poly.type
_entity_poly.pdbx_seq_one_letter_code
_entity_poly.pdbx_strand_id
1 'polypeptide(L)'
;SKPTFDPETGDHLRNEYTFQRRTSAGTETLSLQGNGNPLNSGTGLIRSAFRPSDDATILGFFIPANAMMSVELRRTSKFLKASNKASLAEKLEKWGETLRSAVWEH
;
A
#
# COMPACT_ATOMS: atom_id res chain seq x y z
N SER A 1 -4.26 2.69 2.99
CA SER A 1 -4.68 1.26 3.00
C SER A 1 -5.58 1.01 4.21
N LYS A 2 -6.28 -0.12 4.29
CA LYS A 2 -7.04 -0.47 5.52
C LYS A 2 -6.05 -0.88 6.63
N PRO A 3 -6.19 -0.36 7.87
CA PRO A 3 -5.38 -0.82 8.99
C PRO A 3 -5.76 -2.24 9.41
N THR A 4 -4.95 -2.84 10.28
CA THR A 4 -5.25 -4.17 10.84
C THR A 4 -6.33 -4.13 11.90
N PHE A 5 -6.44 -3.02 12.63
CA PHE A 5 -7.43 -2.82 13.67
C PHE A 5 -8.21 -1.54 13.42
N ASP A 6 -9.49 -1.55 13.75
CA ASP A 6 -10.32 -0.36 13.77
C ASP A 6 -9.80 0.60 14.85
N PRO A 7 -9.54 1.89 14.53
CA PRO A 7 -8.97 2.82 15.49
C PRO A 7 -9.95 3.24 16.60
N GLU A 8 -11.26 3.07 16.41
CA GLU A 8 -12.28 3.43 17.39
C GLU A 8 -12.66 2.24 18.27
N THR A 9 -12.90 1.07 17.66
CA THR A 9 -13.36 -0.11 18.41
C THR A 9 -12.23 -1.06 18.82
N GLY A 10 -11.07 -1.00 18.16
CA GLY A 10 -9.97 -1.95 18.33
C GLY A 10 -10.22 -3.31 17.67
N ASP A 11 -11.35 -3.50 16.98
CA ASP A 11 -11.69 -4.76 16.34
C ASP A 11 -10.75 -5.06 15.18
N HIS A 12 -10.44 -6.35 14.99
CA HIS A 12 -9.65 -6.79 13.85
C HIS A 12 -10.42 -6.59 12.54
N LEU A 13 -9.83 -5.82 11.62
CA LEU A 13 -10.36 -5.60 10.29
C LEU A 13 -9.77 -6.63 9.32
N ARG A 14 -10.63 -7.46 8.74
CA ARG A 14 -10.21 -8.48 7.77
C ARG A 14 -9.63 -7.83 6.51
N ASN A 15 -8.41 -8.22 6.15
CA ASN A 15 -7.83 -7.82 4.87
C ASN A 15 -8.50 -8.58 3.72
N GLU A 16 -8.81 -7.88 2.62
CA GLU A 16 -9.44 -8.47 1.45
C GLU A 16 -8.49 -9.40 0.68
N TYR A 17 -7.20 -9.05 0.65
CA TYR A 17 -6.16 -9.87 0.06
C TYR A 17 -5.47 -10.71 1.12
N THR A 18 -5.51 -12.03 0.97
CA THR A 18 -4.71 -12.96 1.78
C THR A 18 -3.94 -13.90 0.88
N PHE A 19 -2.75 -14.32 1.32
CA PHE A 19 -1.91 -15.24 0.56
C PHE A 19 -1.20 -16.22 1.48
N GLN A 20 -1.35 -17.52 1.18
CA GLN A 20 -0.59 -18.58 1.82
C GLN A 20 -0.06 -19.55 0.78
N ARG A 21 1.16 -20.02 1.00
CA ARG A 21 1.79 -21.07 0.20
C ARG A 21 2.32 -22.14 1.13
N ARG A 22 2.19 -23.42 0.74
CA ARG A 22 2.91 -24.51 1.39
C ARG A 22 4.37 -24.45 0.96
N THR A 23 5.24 -24.06 1.89
CA THR A 23 6.66 -23.82 1.64
C THR A 23 7.44 -23.99 2.94
N SER A 24 8.74 -24.26 2.85
CA SER A 24 9.67 -24.21 3.99
C SER A 24 10.38 -22.85 4.11
N ALA A 25 10.27 -21.99 3.09
CA ALA A 25 10.87 -20.65 3.10
C ALA A 25 9.88 -19.61 3.64
N GLY A 26 10.24 -18.92 4.72
CA GLY A 26 9.37 -17.94 5.37
C GLY A 26 9.06 -16.70 4.50
N THR A 27 9.87 -16.42 3.48
CA THR A 27 9.65 -15.31 2.55
C THR A 27 8.59 -15.61 1.49
N GLU A 28 8.24 -16.88 1.28
CA GLU A 28 7.34 -17.31 0.19
C GLU A 28 5.87 -17.43 0.63
N THR A 29 5.52 -16.97 1.84
CA THR A 29 4.16 -16.98 2.40
C THR A 29 3.96 -15.80 3.36
N LEU A 30 2.70 -15.40 3.61
CA LEU A 30 2.41 -14.35 4.58
C LEU A 30 2.08 -14.95 5.97
N SER A 31 2.55 -14.29 7.02
CA SER A 31 2.23 -14.59 8.42
C SER A 31 0.75 -14.37 8.73
N LEU A 32 0.31 -14.73 9.95
CA LEU A 32 -1.04 -14.44 10.45
C LEU A 32 -2.16 -14.93 9.52
N GLN A 33 -2.11 -16.21 9.14
CA GLN A 33 -3.08 -16.86 8.23
C GLN A 33 -3.20 -16.14 6.87
N GLY A 34 -2.07 -15.68 6.34
CA GLY A 34 -2.03 -15.03 5.04
C GLY A 34 -2.30 -13.53 5.07
N ASN A 35 -2.52 -12.92 6.24
CA ASN A 35 -2.71 -11.49 6.36
C ASN A 35 -1.40 -10.70 6.32
N GLY A 36 -0.27 -11.31 6.68
CA GLY A 36 0.97 -10.58 6.92
C GLY A 36 0.92 -9.74 8.19
N ASN A 37 2.03 -9.06 8.51
CA ASN A 37 2.18 -8.35 9.79
C ASN A 37 1.21 -7.17 9.94
N PRO A 38 0.84 -6.79 11.18
CA PRO A 38 -0.12 -5.72 11.44
C PRO A 38 0.31 -4.36 10.86
N LEU A 39 -0.67 -3.56 10.44
CA LEU A 39 -0.47 -2.20 9.96
C LEU A 39 -1.25 -1.20 10.80
N ASN A 40 -0.61 -0.06 11.04
CA ASN A 40 -1.21 1.07 11.74
C ASN A 40 -2.23 1.80 10.85
N SER A 41 -3.15 2.51 11.49
CA SER A 41 -4.11 3.41 10.83
C SER A 41 -3.49 4.78 10.56
N GLY A 42 -4.15 5.59 9.72
CA GLY A 42 -3.81 7.00 9.53
C GLY A 42 -2.53 7.33 8.77
N THR A 43 -1.70 6.34 8.39
CA THR A 43 -0.37 6.62 7.82
C THR A 43 -0.36 7.17 6.39
N GLY A 44 -1.48 7.10 5.66
CA GLY A 44 -1.52 7.41 4.23
C GLY A 44 -0.78 6.42 3.32
N LEU A 45 0.00 5.49 3.87
CA LEU A 45 0.77 4.50 3.11
C LEU A 45 -0.09 3.33 2.60
N ILE A 46 0.40 2.74 1.51
CA ILE A 46 -0.19 1.58 0.86
C ILE A 46 0.57 0.32 1.31
N ARG A 47 -0.20 -0.70 1.66
CA ARG A 47 0.29 -2.05 1.97
C ARG A 47 0.89 -2.69 0.72
N SER A 48 2.08 -3.26 0.84
CA SER A 48 2.65 -4.22 -0.12
C SER A 48 2.88 -5.53 0.61
N ALA A 49 2.34 -6.63 0.11
CA ALA A 49 2.53 -7.95 0.72
C ALA A 49 3.93 -8.51 0.47
N PHE A 50 4.46 -8.23 -0.73
CA PHE A 50 5.74 -8.72 -1.22
C PHE A 50 6.60 -7.55 -1.71
N ARG A 51 7.91 -7.79 -1.73
CA ARG A 51 8.91 -6.92 -2.35
C ARG A 51 9.02 -7.25 -3.85
N PRO A 52 9.70 -6.42 -4.65
CA PRO A 52 10.01 -6.77 -6.05
C PRO A 52 10.87 -8.04 -6.22
N SER A 53 11.47 -8.57 -5.15
CA SER A 53 12.16 -9.87 -5.15
C SER A 53 11.23 -11.07 -4.96
N ASP A 54 9.92 -10.83 -4.87
CA ASP A 54 8.89 -11.80 -4.49
C ASP A 54 8.94 -12.29 -3.03
N ASP A 55 9.87 -11.77 -2.21
CA ASP A 55 9.89 -12.04 -0.77
C ASP A 55 8.83 -11.25 0.00
N ALA A 56 8.19 -11.89 0.99
CA ALA A 56 7.25 -11.24 1.91
C ALA A 56 7.89 -10.05 2.63
N THR A 57 7.15 -8.94 2.72
CA THR A 57 7.61 -7.77 3.48
C THR A 57 7.59 -8.04 4.98
N ILE A 58 8.63 -7.60 5.70
CA ILE A 58 8.63 -7.63 7.17
C ILE A 58 7.66 -6.56 7.71
N LEU A 59 7.83 -5.30 7.32
CA LEU A 59 6.86 -4.24 7.57
C LEU A 59 6.10 -3.96 6.27
N GLY A 60 4.77 -4.05 6.32
CA GLY A 60 3.95 -4.05 5.10
C GLY A 60 3.86 -2.69 4.38
N PHE A 61 4.30 -1.60 5.01
CA PHE A 61 4.47 -0.31 4.32
C PHE A 61 5.83 -0.27 3.63
N PHE A 62 5.94 -0.96 2.50
CA PHE A 62 7.19 -0.99 1.73
C PHE A 62 7.48 0.37 1.09
N ILE A 63 8.35 1.15 1.73
CA ILE A 63 8.61 2.56 1.41
C ILE A 63 9.06 2.79 -0.03
N PRO A 64 9.99 2.01 -0.62
CA PRO A 64 10.39 2.22 -2.01
C PRO A 64 9.24 2.11 -3.02
N ALA A 65 8.31 1.17 -2.81
CA ALA A 65 7.13 1.03 -3.68
C ALA A 65 6.13 2.16 -3.48
N ASN A 66 5.94 2.64 -2.25
CA ASN A 66 5.09 3.81 -1.98
C ASN A 66 5.68 5.08 -2.63
N ALA A 67 7.00 5.28 -2.52
CA ALA A 67 7.70 6.37 -3.19
C ALA A 67 7.54 6.30 -4.71
N MET A 68 7.76 5.12 -5.32
CA MET A 68 7.54 4.90 -6.75
C MET A 68 6.09 5.18 -7.15
N MET A 69 5.11 4.68 -6.39
CA MET A 69 3.69 4.89 -6.66
C MET A 69 3.33 6.39 -6.62
N SER A 70 3.91 7.17 -5.70
CA SER A 70 3.67 8.62 -5.64
C SER A 70 4.11 9.33 -6.93
N VAL A 71 5.23 8.89 -7.52
CA VAL A 71 5.75 9.42 -8.79
C VAL A 71 4.85 9.00 -9.95
N GLU A 72 4.48 7.71 -10.02
CA GLU A 72 3.70 7.17 -11.14
C GLU A 72 2.25 7.66 -11.16
N LEU A 73 1.62 7.88 -10.00
CA LEU A 73 0.30 8.51 -9.92
C LEU A 73 0.31 9.92 -10.51
N ARG A 74 1.34 10.72 -10.20
CA ARG A 74 1.47 12.10 -10.71
C ARG A 74 1.83 12.13 -12.20
N ARG A 75 2.69 11.20 -12.66
CA ARG A 75 2.95 11.01 -14.10
C ARG A 75 1.65 10.67 -14.85
N THR A 76 0.87 9.74 -14.32
CA THR A 76 -0.42 9.34 -14.89
C THR A 76 -1.42 10.49 -14.88
N SER A 77 -1.47 11.30 -13.81
CA SER A 77 -2.30 12.51 -13.76
C SER A 77 -2.01 13.45 -14.95
N LYS A 78 -0.73 13.72 -15.26
CA LYS A 78 -0.34 14.56 -16.39
C LYS A 78 -0.86 14.03 -17.73
N PHE A 79 -0.73 12.73 -17.98
CA PHE A 79 -1.27 12.10 -19.20
C PHE A 79 -2.80 12.20 -19.28
N LEU A 80 -3.50 12.04 -18.15
CA LEU A 80 -4.94 12.15 -18.09
C LEU A 80 -5.44 13.58 -18.31
N LYS A 81 -4.74 14.61 -17.81
CA LYS A 81 -5.03 16.02 -18.12
C LYS A 81 -4.92 16.28 -19.62
N ALA A 82 -3.85 15.79 -20.25
CA ALA A 82 -3.65 15.91 -21.70
C ALA A 82 -4.72 15.16 -22.52
N SER A 83 -5.37 14.16 -21.91
CA SER A 83 -6.45 13.37 -22.53
C SER A 83 -7.87 13.85 -22.16
N ASN A 84 -8.02 15.09 -21.68
CA ASN A 84 -9.30 15.67 -21.24
C ASN A 84 -10.05 14.88 -20.14
N LYS A 85 -9.32 14.15 -19.29
CA LYS A 85 -9.87 13.40 -18.14
C LYS A 85 -9.57 14.12 -16.83
N ALA A 86 -9.98 15.39 -16.73
CA ALA A 86 -9.59 16.31 -15.66
C ALA A 86 -9.91 15.78 -14.24
N SER A 87 -11.14 15.29 -14.02
CA SER A 87 -11.57 14.79 -12.70
C SER A 87 -10.74 13.59 -12.22
N LEU A 88 -10.45 12.64 -13.11
CA LEU A 88 -9.59 11.50 -12.78
C LEU A 88 -8.15 11.93 -12.55
N ALA A 89 -7.67 12.88 -13.34
CA ALA A 89 -6.32 13.41 -13.18
C ALA A 89 -6.12 14.11 -11.83
N GLU A 90 -7.06 14.95 -11.41
CA GLU A 90 -7.04 15.61 -10.10
C GLU A 90 -7.03 14.60 -8.96
N LYS A 91 -7.83 13.53 -9.08
CA LYS A 91 -7.85 12.44 -8.10
C LYS A 91 -6.48 11.77 -7.97
N LEU A 92 -5.83 11.46 -9.09
CA LEU A 92 -4.50 10.84 -9.11
C LEU A 92 -3.40 11.78 -8.60
N GLU A 93 -3.46 13.08 -8.92
CA GLU A 93 -2.51 14.05 -8.38
C GLU A 93 -2.63 14.13 -6.86
N LYS A 94 -3.88 14.20 -6.34
CA LYS A 94 -4.14 14.22 -4.90
C LYS A 94 -3.60 12.97 -4.22
N TRP A 95 -3.87 11.78 -4.77
CA TRP A 95 -3.34 10.53 -4.23
C TRP A 95 -1.81 10.48 -4.24
N GLY A 96 -1.19 10.95 -5.33
CA GLY A 96 0.27 11.02 -5.44
C GLY A 96 0.88 11.95 -4.39
N GLU A 97 0.27 13.12 -4.13
CA GLU A 97 0.75 14.06 -3.11
C GLU A 97 0.55 13.50 -1.69
N THR A 98 -0.61 12.92 -1.39
CA THR A 98 -0.85 12.26 -0.09
C THR A 98 0.18 11.18 0.17
N LEU A 99 0.47 10.34 -0.83
CA LEU A 99 1.43 9.26 -0.68
C LEU A 99 2.87 9.77 -0.54
N ARG A 100 3.23 10.83 -1.27
CA ARG A 100 4.51 11.51 -1.13
C ARG A 100 4.69 12.03 0.29
N SER A 101 3.72 12.76 0.84
CA SER A 101 3.79 13.28 2.21
C SER A 101 3.94 12.16 3.24
N ALA A 102 3.15 11.09 3.10
CA ALA A 102 3.23 9.91 3.96
C ALA A 102 4.61 9.23 3.94
N VAL A 103 5.28 9.17 2.79
CA VAL A 103 6.64 8.64 2.64
C VAL A 103 7.70 9.51 3.33
N TRP A 104 7.47 10.81 3.46
CA TRP A 104 8.40 11.71 4.16
C TRP A 104 8.16 11.74 5.67
N GLU A 105 6.93 11.47 6.11
CA GLU A 105 6.54 11.48 7.53
C GLU A 105 6.97 10.22 8.28
N HIS A 106 7.01 9.06 7.60
CA HIS A 106 7.20 7.74 8.19
C HIS A 106 8.37 6.99 7.56
#